data_AF-A0A969EJU6-F1
#
_entry.id   AF-A0A969EJU6-F1
#
_cell.length_a   1.000
_cell.length_b   1.000
_cell.length_c   1.000
_cell.angle_alpha   90.00
_cell.angle_beta   90.00
_cell.angle_gamma   90.00
#
_symmetry.space_group_name_H-M   'P 1'
#
loop_
_entity.id
_entity.type
_entity.pdbx_description
1 polymer ?
#
loop_
_entity_poly.entity_id
_entity_poly.type
_entity_poly.pdbx_seq_one_letter_code
_entity_poly.pdbx_strand_id
1 'polypeptide(L)' 'MPIQTALLQAHFPDSWEKLEAARHRLAFDEVFFLQLGVLRQRRQWTERDARIIETPLEWLHEQFSRLPFELTNAQKTRY' A
#
# COMPACT_ATOMS: atom_id res chain seq x y z
N MET A 1 -10.52 -3.36 23.80
CA MET A 1 -11.98 -3.57 23.78
C MET A 1 -12.30 -4.74 22.84
N PRO A 2 -13.03 -5.78 23.29
CA PRO A 2 -13.48 -6.88 22.43
C PRO A 2 -14.36 -6.38 21.28
N ILE A 3 -14.34 -7.05 20.12
CA ILE A 3 -15.06 -6.60 18.92
C ILE A 3 -16.58 -6.55 19.12
N GLN A 4 -17.15 -7.51 19.84
CA GLN A 4 -18.58 -7.49 20.18
C GLN A 4 -18.94 -6.26 21.00
N THR A 5 -18.11 -5.90 21.98
CA THR A 5 -18.28 -4.69 22.79
C THR A 5 -18.12 -3.42 21.97
N ALA A 6 -17.13 -3.38 21.06
CA ALA A 6 -16.91 -2.22 20.19
C ALA A 6 -18.09 -1.96 19.25
N LEU A 7 -18.65 -3.01 18.66
CA LEU A 7 -19.86 -2.89 17.84
C LEU A 7 -21.04 -2.37 18.66
N LEU A 8 -21.25 -2.90 19.87
CA LEU A 8 -22.33 -2.48 20.75
C LEU A 8 -22.18 -0.99 21.14
N GLN A 9 -20.99 -0.60 21.60
CA GLN A 9 -20.72 0.78 22.03
C GLN A 9 -20.67 1.78 20.87
N ALA A 10 -20.38 1.35 19.63
CA ALA A 10 -20.46 2.21 18.46
C ALA A 10 -21.91 2.57 18.09
N HIS A 11 -22.87 1.67 18.34
CA HIS A 11 -24.29 1.87 18.02
C HIS A 11 -25.10 2.39 19.22
N PHE A 12 -24.83 1.87 20.42
CA PHE A 12 -25.52 2.16 21.68
C PHE A 12 -24.48 2.44 22.78
N PRO A 13 -23.83 3.61 22.75
CA PRO A 13 -22.78 3.94 23.71
C PRO A 13 -23.34 4.19 25.12
N ASP A 14 -22.69 3.64 26.14
CA ASP A 14 -23.02 3.98 27.53
C ASP A 14 -22.42 5.36 27.94
N SER A 15 -21.39 5.82 27.22
CA SER A 15 -20.78 7.13 27.41
C SER A 15 -20.02 7.59 26.16
N TRP A 16 -19.69 8.88 26.09
CA TRP A 16 -18.89 9.46 25.01
C TRP A 16 -17.49 8.85 24.93
N GLU A 17 -16.87 8.57 26.06
CA GLU A 17 -15.54 7.95 26.13
C GLU A 17 -15.57 6.53 25.55
N LYS A 18 -16.63 5.77 25.82
CA LYS A 18 -16.80 4.41 25.26
C LYS A 18 -17.12 4.44 23.76
N LEU A 19 -17.90 5.42 23.30
CA LEU A 19 -18.13 5.64 21.87
C LEU A 19 -16.81 5.88 21.14
N GLU A 20 -15.97 6.78 21.66
CA GLU A 20 -14.71 7.13 21.02
C GLU A 20 -13.74 5.94 21.02
N ALA A 21 -13.63 5.22 22.14
CA ALA A 21 -12.82 4.01 22.21
C ALA A 21 -13.30 2.92 21.22
N ALA A 22 -14.61 2.78 21.03
CA ALA A 22 -15.19 1.86 20.05
C ALA A 22 -14.88 2.29 18.60
N ARG A 23 -15.03 3.58 18.29
CA ARG A 23 -14.68 4.13 16.96
C ARG A 23 -13.21 3.91 16.63
N HIS A 24 -12.31 4.24 17.55
CA HIS A 24 -10.87 3.99 17.36
C HIS A 24 -10.56 2.51 17.14
N ARG A 25 -11.16 1.62 17.94
CA ARG A 25 -10.98 0.16 17.80
C ARG A 25 -11.37 -0.33 16.42
N LEU A 26 -12.51 0.12 15.89
CA LEU A 26 -13.06 -0.29 14.60
C LEU A 26 -12.28 0.31 13.42
N ALA A 27 -11.91 1.60 13.49
CA ALA A 27 -11.08 2.24 12.48
C ALA A 27 -9.69 1.58 12.38
N PHE A 28 -9.11 1.21 13.53
CA PHE A 28 -7.88 0.43 13.55
C PHE A 28 -8.04 -0.94 12.87
N ASP A 29 -9.12 -1.67 13.15
CA ASP A 29 -9.38 -2.97 12.53
C ASP A 29 -9.45 -2.86 11.00
N GLU A 30 -10.14 -1.85 10.48
CA GLU A 30 -10.27 -1.66 9.03
C GLU A 30 -8.91 -1.45 8.36
N VAL A 31 -8.09 -0.55 8.90
CA VAL A 31 -6.74 -0.30 8.38
C VAL A 31 -5.86 -1.53 8.56
N PHE A 32 -5.95 -2.21 9.71
CA PHE A 32 -5.16 -3.42 9.98
C PHE A 32 -5.46 -4.55 8.99
N PHE A 33 -6.73 -4.83 8.72
CA PHE A 33 -7.13 -5.85 7.75
C PHE A 33 -6.72 -5.47 6.33
N LEU A 34 -6.85 -4.20 5.94
CA LEU A 34 -6.35 -3.70 4.65
C LEU A 34 -4.84 -3.95 4.52
N GLN A 35 -4.05 -3.58 5.53
CA GLN A 35 -2.60 -3.77 5.52
C GLN A 35 -2.21 -5.25 5.49
N LEU A 36 -2.93 -6.10 6.22
CA LEU A 36 -2.72 -7.54 6.19
C LEU A 36 -2.97 -8.11 4.79
N GLY A 37 -4.02 -7.63 4.10
CA GLY A 37 -4.30 -7.95 2.70
C GLY A 37 -3.17 -7.55 1.75
N VAL A 38 -2.66 -6.32 1.89
CA VAL A 38 -1.51 -5.82 1.12
C VAL A 38 -0.27 -6.69 1.34
N LEU A 39 0.05 -7.02 2.60
CA LEU A 39 1.20 -7.86 2.92
C LEU A 39 1.06 -9.28 2.35
N ARG A 40 -0.13 -9.87 2.43
CA ARG A 40 -0.42 -11.17 1.80
C ARG A 40 -0.23 -11.10 0.28
N GLN A 41 -0.71 -10.05 -0.37
CA GLN A 41 -0.54 -9.86 -1.81
C GLN A 41 0.93 -9.70 -2.20
N ARG A 42 1.70 -8.91 -1.43
CA ARG A 42 3.14 -8.73 -1.63
C ARG A 42 3.88 -10.06 -1.51
N ARG A 43 3.56 -10.85 -0.49
CA ARG A 43 4.17 -12.18 -0.30
C ARG A 43 3.89 -13.10 -1.49
N GLN A 44 2.65 -13.13 -1.98
CA GLN A 44 2.29 -13.90 -3.17
C GLN A 44 3.01 -13.42 -4.44
N TRP A 45 3.31 -12.13 -4.55
CA TRP A 45 4.11 -11.61 -5.66
C TRP A 45 5.57 -12.02 -5.56
N THR A 46 6.16 -11.97 -4.35
CA THR A 46 7.56 -12.38 -4.15
C THR A 46 7.77 -13.89 -4.29
N GLU A 47 6.73 -14.70 -4.03
CA GLU A 47 6.78 -16.17 -4.23
C GLU A 47 6.64 -16.57 -5.70
N ARG A 48 6.29 -15.65 -6.60
CA ARG A 48 6.25 -15.90 -8.04
C ARG A 48 7.57 -15.50 -8.67
N ASP A 49 8.30 -16.48 -9.19
CA ASP A 49 9.47 -16.21 -10.01
C ASP A 49 9.04 -15.61 -11.35
N ALA A 50 9.42 -14.35 -11.57
CA ALA A 50 9.40 -13.73 -12.88
C ALA A 50 10.82 -13.74 -13.45
N ARG A 51 10.94 -13.93 -14.76
CA ARG A 51 12.23 -13.78 -15.43
C ARG A 51 12.68 -12.32 -15.31
N ILE A 52 13.84 -12.10 -14.70
CA ILE A 52 14.50 -10.80 -14.71
C ILE A 52 14.91 -10.50 -16.16
N ILE A 53 14.46 -9.35 -16.68
CA ILE A 53 14.95 -8.82 -17.95
C ILE A 53 16.12 -7.90 -17.63
N GLU A 54 17.33 -8.36 -17.92
CA GLU A 54 18.52 -7.54 -17.78
C GLU A 54 18.44 -6.37 -18.77
N THR A 55 18.54 -5.14 -18.25
CA THR A 55 18.52 -3.93 -19.07
C THR A 55 19.77 -3.11 -18.73
N PRO A 56 20.88 -3.32 -19.46
CA PRO A 56 22.11 -2.56 -19.25
C PRO A 56 21.87 -1.06 -19.43
N LEU A 57 22.51 -0.25 -18.58
CA LEU A 57 22.29 1.19 -18.56
C LEU A 57 22.76 1.83 -19.87
N GLU A 58 23.82 1.29 -20.47
CA GLU A 58 24.37 1.73 -21.75
C GLU A 58 23.36 1.54 -22.89
N TRP A 59 22.68 0.39 -22.92
CA TRP A 59 21.64 0.13 -23.92
C TRP A 59 20.46 1.09 -23.76
N LEU A 60 20.07 1.37 -22.51
CA LEU A 60 18.98 2.30 -22.18
C LEU A 60 19.31 3.73 -22.62
N HIS A 61 20.53 4.19 -22.34
CA HIS A 61 21.04 5.50 -22.79
C HIS A 61 21.06 5.62 -24.32
N GLU A 62 21.47 4.56 -25.01
CA GLU A 62 21.41 4.52 -26.47
C GLU A 62 19.97 4.69 -26.97
N GLN A 63 18.99 4.03 -26.33
CA GLN A 63 17.58 4.20 -26.73
C GLN A 63 17.08 5.62 -26.49
N PHE A 64 17.46 6.25 -25.37
CA PHE A 64 17.07 7.64 -25.10
C PHE A 64 17.71 8.63 -26.08
N SER A 65 18.94 8.38 -26.54
CA SER A 65 19.60 9.22 -27.53
C SER A 65 18.90 9.25 -28.90
N ARG A 66 18.06 8.24 -29.19
CA ARG A 66 17.28 8.14 -30.44
C ARG A 66 15.95 8.90 -30.38
N LEU A 67 15.54 9.39 -29.21
CA LEU A 67 14.31 10.15 -29.07
C LEU A 67 14.46 11.54 -29.72
N PRO A 68 13.45 12.05 -30.43
CA PRO A 68 13.51 13.37 -31.06
C PRO A 68 13.28 14.51 -30.05
N PHE A 69 13.44 14.25 -28.75
CA PHE A 69 13.25 15.20 -27.67
C PHE A 69 14.07 14.77 -26.45
N GLU A 70 14.37 15.74 -25.58
CA GLU A 70 15.01 15.46 -24.30
C GLU A 70 14.00 15.00 -23.26
N LEU A 71 14.41 14.05 -22.41
CA LEU A 71 13.61 13.66 -21.26
C LEU A 71 13.52 14.82 -20.26
N THR A 72 12.33 14.98 -19.68
CA THR A 72 12.10 15.89 -18.56
C THR A 72 12.84 15.41 -17.32
N ASN A 73 13.09 16.33 -16.37
CA ASN A 73 13.74 15.98 -15.11
C ASN A 73 12.95 14.90 -14.33
N ALA A 74 11.61 14.95 -14.36
CA ALA A 74 10.76 13.94 -13.72
C ALA A 74 10.91 12.54 -14.35
N GLN A 75 11.20 12.46 -15.65
CA GLN A 75 11.47 11.20 -16.33
C GLN A 75 12.88 10.68 -15.97
N LYS A 76 13.89 11.55 -15.90
CA LYS A 76 15.27 11.17 -15.58
C LYS A 76 15.44 10.58 -14.17
N THR A 77 14.63 10.98 -13.19
CA THR A 77 14.73 10.48 -11.79
C THR A 77 14.07 9.11 -11.57
N ARG A 78 13.26 8.63 -12.54
CA ARG A 78 12.46 7.41 -12.39
C ARG A 78 13.12 6.16 -13.01
N TYR A 79 14.24 6.35 -13.72
CA TYR A 79 15.10 5.28 -14.24
C TYR A 79 16.38 5.22 -13.42
#